data_AF-A0A1H3QK20-F1
#
_entry.id   AF-A0A1H3QK20-F1
#
_cell.length_a   1.000
_cell.length_b   1.000
_cell.length_c   1.000
_cell.angle_alpha   90.00
_cell.angle_beta   90.00
_cell.angle_gamma   90.00
#
_symmetry.space_group_name_H-M   'P 1'
#
loop_
_entity.id
_entity.type
_entity.pdbx_description
1 polymer ?
#
loop_
_entity_poly.entity_id
_entity_poly.type
_entity_poly.pdbx_seq_one_letter_code
_entity_poly.pdbx_strand_id
1 'polypeptide(L)'
;MTTILIGDLSGGFSLTRNKSGKNQTLIGTDNDSINIIFGDAVFMYDRSNGGHDTLQGGDNSSGNLINDLVGDAAEMFDSSKGGNDTLQGGDNSGGILINGLAGDATMMHGSSTGGNDTLQGGNNSGKILINGLFGDAALMLESSKGGNDKLQGGNNDGGILVEGLAGDAAMMLESSKGGNDKLQGGNNDGGILVEGLAGDAAMMLGSSKGGNDTLRGGINSDGTLVNVLVGDAVNMFDHSKGGNDTLWGSNNDGTGIVINHLYGDARNMSESVEAGNDRLISGSNATDHMYGDAKNLISNDTDISDFIASVIDTFGVNQINAFLQSGGSEFEFDSLNDIVNNLRNIFDSNDDSVLISPTAGGADIFVFNGHFGNDFIYDFRQSDRDKIELSATGVDSFDDLDINDDGSDTTITVEGHGTVTLVGLTSVNLAAENFIFSS
;
A
#
# COMPACT_ATOMS: atom_id res chain seq x y z
N MET A 1 14.34 -19.90 17.17
CA MET A 1 13.35 -20.54 18.08
C MET A 1 11.96 -20.19 17.58
N THR A 2 10.94 -21.06 17.70
CA THR A 2 9.56 -20.71 17.28
C THR A 2 8.64 -20.60 18.49
N THR A 3 7.96 -19.47 18.61
CA THR A 3 6.96 -19.14 19.63
C THR A 3 5.59 -19.12 18.96
N ILE A 4 4.63 -19.89 19.50
CA ILE A 4 3.25 -19.91 19.02
C ILE A 4 2.33 -19.53 20.17
N LEU A 5 1.57 -18.46 20.01
CA LEU A 5 0.60 -17.96 20.99
C LEU A 5 -0.80 -17.97 20.37
N ILE A 6 -1.77 -18.52 21.09
CA ILE A 6 -3.19 -18.52 20.73
C ILE A 6 -3.95 -18.18 22.01
N GLY A 7 -4.75 -17.12 22.04
CA GLY A 7 -5.36 -16.66 23.29
C GLY A 7 -6.47 -17.58 23.81
N ASP A 8 -7.50 -17.86 23.02
CA ASP A 8 -8.74 -18.49 23.48
C ASP A 8 -8.75 -20.04 23.43
N LEU A 9 -7.59 -20.65 23.69
CA LEU A 9 -7.38 -22.11 23.69
C LEU A 9 -8.23 -22.91 24.68
N SER A 10 -8.87 -22.25 25.66
CA SER A 10 -9.68 -22.93 26.69
C SER A 10 -10.91 -23.69 26.14
N GLY A 11 -11.28 -23.47 24.87
CA GLY A 11 -12.40 -24.13 24.18
C GLY A 11 -12.01 -25.11 23.06
N GLY A 12 -10.71 -25.30 22.79
CA GLY A 12 -10.18 -25.97 21.59
C GLY A 12 -9.54 -24.97 20.61
N PHE A 13 -9.19 -25.43 19.41
CA PHE A 13 -8.60 -24.59 18.36
C PHE A 13 -9.63 -23.78 17.55
N SER A 14 -10.92 -23.85 17.92
CA SER A 14 -11.98 -23.23 17.14
C SER A 14 -12.97 -22.46 18.00
N LEU A 15 -13.38 -21.31 17.49
CA LEU A 15 -14.50 -20.53 17.97
C LEU A 15 -15.66 -20.69 16.96
N THR A 16 -16.84 -21.07 17.46
CA THR A 16 -17.96 -21.56 16.62
C THR A 16 -19.30 -21.25 17.27
N ARG A 17 -20.38 -21.38 16.49
CA ARG A 17 -21.77 -21.03 16.88
C ARG A 17 -21.85 -19.56 17.21
N ASN A 18 -22.54 -19.18 18.28
CA ASN A 18 -22.66 -17.77 18.72
C ASN A 18 -21.67 -17.46 19.86
N LYS A 19 -20.48 -18.06 19.87
CA LYS A 19 -19.46 -17.76 20.89
C LYS A 19 -18.70 -16.49 20.53
N SER A 20 -18.15 -15.84 21.55
CA SER A 20 -17.26 -14.71 21.41
C SER A 20 -15.91 -15.06 21.98
N GLY A 21 -14.86 -14.56 21.33
CA GLY A 21 -13.53 -14.45 21.86
C GLY A 21 -13.48 -13.60 23.12
N LYS A 22 -12.33 -13.62 23.78
CA LYS A 22 -12.04 -12.62 24.81
C LYS A 22 -11.06 -11.63 24.22
N ASN A 23 -10.89 -10.51 24.92
CA ASN A 23 -9.83 -9.58 24.60
C ASN A 23 -8.54 -10.09 25.25
N GLN A 24 -7.53 -10.46 24.48
CA GLN A 24 -6.23 -10.88 24.98
C GLN A 24 -5.14 -9.82 24.72
N THR A 25 -4.06 -9.95 25.47
CA THR A 25 -2.80 -9.24 25.22
C THR A 25 -1.71 -10.29 25.07
N LEU A 26 -1.16 -10.42 23.87
CA LEU A 26 -0.16 -11.44 23.53
C LEU A 26 1.11 -10.75 23.05
N ILE A 27 2.26 -11.23 23.51
CA ILE A 27 3.57 -10.60 23.26
C ILE A 27 4.55 -11.67 22.79
N GLY A 28 5.13 -11.44 21.62
CA GLY A 28 6.17 -12.27 21.02
C GLY A 28 7.49 -12.21 21.78
N THR A 29 8.43 -13.06 21.37
CA THR A 29 9.78 -13.12 21.93
C THR A 29 10.78 -12.37 21.04
N ASP A 30 11.66 -11.61 21.65
CA ASP A 30 12.72 -10.87 20.96
C ASP A 30 13.85 -11.78 20.45
N ASN A 31 14.53 -11.36 19.39
CA ASN A 31 15.77 -11.90 18.80
C ASN A 31 15.75 -13.39 18.36
N ASP A 32 16.34 -13.68 17.19
CA ASP A 32 16.61 -15.05 16.69
C ASP A 32 15.41 -16.03 16.82
N SER A 33 14.20 -15.50 16.60
CA SER A 33 12.95 -16.21 16.80
C SER A 33 11.95 -16.04 15.64
N ILE A 34 10.92 -16.88 15.66
CA ILE A 34 9.73 -16.78 14.80
C ILE A 34 8.55 -16.72 15.77
N ASN A 35 7.79 -15.62 15.76
CA ASN A 35 6.58 -15.47 16.52
C ASN A 35 5.38 -15.69 15.61
N ILE A 36 4.47 -16.59 16.00
CA ILE A 36 3.17 -16.79 15.35
C ILE A 36 2.11 -16.56 16.43
N ILE A 37 1.29 -15.53 16.27
CA ILE A 37 0.38 -15.06 17.31
C ILE A 37 -1.03 -14.93 16.72
N PHE A 38 -1.99 -15.63 17.32
CA PHE A 38 -3.42 -15.50 17.06
C PHE A 38 -4.10 -14.99 18.33
N GLY A 39 -4.87 -13.90 18.28
CA GLY A 39 -5.55 -13.40 19.47
C GLY A 39 -6.55 -14.41 20.01
N ASP A 40 -7.37 -15.00 19.15
CA ASP A 40 -8.44 -15.89 19.61
C ASP A 40 -8.21 -17.38 19.33
N ALA A 41 -8.21 -17.78 18.06
CA ALA A 41 -8.38 -19.18 17.68
C ALA A 41 -7.59 -19.52 16.41
N VAL A 42 -7.61 -20.78 16.01
CA VAL A 42 -7.10 -21.15 14.68
C VAL A 42 -8.23 -21.04 13.65
N PHE A 43 -9.46 -21.41 14.02
CA PHE A 43 -10.62 -21.38 13.13
C PHE A 43 -11.81 -20.65 13.77
N MET A 44 -12.48 -19.80 12.99
CA MET A 44 -13.67 -19.07 13.39
C MET A 44 -14.80 -19.25 12.38
N TYR A 45 -15.95 -19.76 12.81
CA TYR A 45 -17.07 -20.06 11.90
C TYR A 45 -18.46 -20.04 12.55
N ASP A 46 -19.49 -20.35 11.76
CA ASP A 46 -20.91 -20.09 12.03
C ASP A 46 -21.22 -18.60 12.23
N ARG A 47 -21.34 -18.13 13.48
CA ARG A 47 -21.68 -16.76 13.86
C ARG A 47 -20.82 -16.30 15.03
N SER A 48 -19.59 -16.83 15.10
CA SER A 48 -18.64 -16.49 16.15
C SER A 48 -18.23 -15.02 16.03
N ASN A 49 -17.77 -14.43 17.12
CA ASN A 49 -17.26 -13.06 17.13
C ASN A 49 -15.86 -13.07 17.73
N GLY A 50 -14.92 -12.40 17.09
CA GLY A 50 -13.55 -12.21 17.53
C GLY A 50 -13.44 -11.47 18.85
N GLY A 51 -12.23 -11.45 19.37
CA GLY A 51 -11.78 -10.70 20.53
C GLY A 51 -11.71 -9.22 20.20
N HIS A 52 -11.00 -8.44 21.02
CA HIS A 52 -10.52 -7.11 20.63
C HIS A 52 -9.14 -7.05 21.27
N ASP A 53 -8.17 -7.51 20.52
CA ASP A 53 -6.92 -8.04 21.00
C ASP A 53 -5.81 -7.03 20.84
N THR A 54 -4.79 -7.16 21.68
CA THR A 54 -3.58 -6.35 21.59
C THR A 54 -2.40 -7.29 21.40
N LEU A 55 -1.87 -7.32 20.18
CA LEU A 55 -0.76 -8.19 19.82
C LEU A 55 0.51 -7.37 19.61
N GLN A 56 1.60 -7.82 20.21
CA GLN A 56 2.91 -7.20 20.04
C GLN A 56 3.92 -8.25 19.56
N GLY A 57 4.57 -7.98 18.43
CA GLY A 57 5.71 -8.77 17.94
C GLY A 57 6.93 -8.61 18.84
N GLY A 58 7.91 -9.49 18.70
CA GLY A 58 9.20 -9.33 19.36
C GLY A 58 10.06 -8.27 18.68
N ASP A 59 10.89 -7.58 19.44
CA ASP A 59 11.89 -6.66 18.90
C ASP A 59 13.17 -7.40 18.48
N ASN A 60 13.89 -6.87 17.50
CA ASN A 60 15.14 -7.45 17.03
C ASN A 60 16.34 -6.55 17.32
N SER A 61 17.17 -6.94 18.27
CA SER A 61 18.44 -6.28 18.60
C SER A 61 19.67 -7.07 18.13
N SER A 62 19.50 -8.32 17.72
CA SER A 62 20.56 -9.18 17.21
C SER A 62 20.00 -10.36 16.42
N GLY A 63 20.68 -10.71 15.33
CA GLY A 63 20.30 -11.86 14.52
C GLY A 63 19.04 -11.58 13.70
N ASN A 64 18.23 -12.60 13.44
CA ASN A 64 17.06 -12.47 12.55
C ASN A 64 15.75 -12.81 13.26
N LEU A 65 14.68 -12.09 12.95
CA LEU A 65 13.38 -12.27 13.59
C LEU A 65 12.24 -12.20 12.59
N ILE A 66 11.22 -13.02 12.81
CA ILE A 66 9.96 -12.96 12.06
C ILE A 66 8.82 -12.86 13.07
N ASN A 67 7.92 -11.90 12.86
CA ASN A 67 6.66 -11.76 13.58
C ASN A 67 5.51 -11.97 12.60
N ASP A 68 4.64 -12.92 12.89
CA ASP A 68 3.40 -13.21 12.17
C ASP A 68 2.24 -13.08 13.17
N LEU A 69 1.48 -11.98 13.04
CA LEU A 69 0.44 -11.57 13.96
C LEU A 69 -0.90 -11.55 13.23
N VAL A 70 -1.88 -12.24 13.80
CA VAL A 70 -3.24 -12.31 13.27
C VAL A 70 -4.18 -12.01 14.42
N GLY A 71 -4.99 -10.96 14.32
CA GLY A 71 -5.75 -10.47 15.47
C GLY A 71 -6.71 -11.49 16.02
N ASP A 72 -7.47 -12.19 15.19
CA ASP A 72 -8.38 -13.23 15.69
C ASP A 72 -7.95 -14.66 15.36
N ALA A 73 -7.90 -15.02 14.08
CA ALA A 73 -7.84 -16.42 13.67
C ALA A 73 -7.19 -16.68 12.32
N ALA A 74 -6.50 -17.81 12.16
CA ALA A 74 -5.95 -18.19 10.87
C ALA A 74 -7.01 -18.25 9.75
N GLU A 75 -8.22 -18.74 10.05
CA GLU A 75 -9.30 -18.81 9.07
C GLU A 75 -10.66 -18.42 9.66
N MET A 76 -11.37 -17.53 8.95
CA MET A 76 -12.70 -17.03 9.30
C MET A 76 -13.72 -17.26 8.19
N PHE A 77 -14.84 -17.93 8.50
CA PHE A 77 -15.87 -18.23 7.51
C PHE A 77 -17.32 -18.29 8.02
N ASP A 78 -18.25 -18.64 7.13
CA ASP A 78 -19.70 -18.57 7.31
C ASP A 78 -20.20 -17.14 7.58
N SER A 79 -20.58 -16.81 8.81
CA SER A 79 -21.01 -15.47 9.23
C SER A 79 -20.29 -15.06 10.51
N SER A 80 -19.06 -15.56 10.69
CA SER A 80 -18.16 -15.11 11.74
C SER A 80 -17.85 -13.62 11.58
N LYS A 81 -17.50 -12.99 12.68
CA LYS A 81 -17.09 -11.59 12.72
C LYS A 81 -15.78 -11.47 13.44
N GLY A 82 -14.92 -10.62 12.91
CA GLY A 82 -13.67 -10.31 13.54
C GLY A 82 -13.78 -9.24 14.60
N GLY A 83 -12.68 -9.04 15.30
CA GLY A 83 -12.45 -8.13 16.39
C GLY A 83 -11.73 -6.87 15.93
N ASN A 84 -12.06 -5.73 16.53
CA ASN A 84 -11.27 -4.51 16.39
C ASN A 84 -9.96 -4.61 17.20
N ASP A 85 -8.89 -4.98 16.54
CA ASP A 85 -7.63 -5.36 17.12
C ASP A 85 -6.57 -4.26 17.01
N THR A 86 -5.56 -4.34 17.88
CA THR A 86 -4.40 -3.46 17.86
C THR A 86 -3.14 -4.30 17.74
N LEU A 87 -2.49 -4.23 16.59
CA LEU A 87 -1.32 -5.03 16.26
C LEU A 87 -0.10 -4.12 16.11
N GLN A 88 0.98 -4.48 16.80
CA GLN A 88 2.27 -3.81 16.73
C GLN A 88 3.32 -4.83 16.31
N GLY A 89 3.93 -4.65 15.14
CA GLY A 89 5.13 -5.37 14.76
C GLY A 89 6.33 -4.98 15.64
N GLY A 90 7.46 -5.65 15.48
CA GLY A 90 8.66 -5.37 16.26
C GLY A 90 9.49 -4.22 15.69
N ASP A 91 10.24 -3.54 16.56
CA ASP A 91 11.29 -2.61 16.15
C ASP A 91 12.59 -3.37 15.82
N ASN A 92 13.39 -2.82 14.90
CA ASN A 92 14.63 -3.43 14.44
C ASN A 92 15.86 -2.55 14.67
N SER A 93 16.79 -3.06 15.48
CA SER A 93 18.16 -2.56 15.63
C SER A 93 19.23 -3.64 15.40
N GLY A 94 18.88 -4.86 14.97
CA GLY A 94 19.82 -5.95 14.69
C GLY A 94 19.44 -6.84 13.50
N GLY A 95 20.42 -7.26 12.68
CA GLY A 95 20.20 -8.15 11.51
C GLY A 95 18.96 -7.82 10.65
N ILE A 96 18.09 -8.80 10.43
CA ILE A 96 16.88 -8.69 9.60
C ILE A 96 15.63 -8.94 10.45
N LEU A 97 14.63 -8.08 10.34
CA LEU A 97 13.30 -8.28 10.92
C LEU A 97 12.24 -8.29 9.82
N ILE A 98 11.28 -9.21 9.93
CA ILE A 98 10.07 -9.26 9.09
C ILE A 98 8.85 -9.23 10.01
N ASN A 99 7.93 -8.29 9.78
CA ASN A 99 6.64 -8.22 10.44
C ASN A 99 5.53 -8.45 9.41
N GLY A 100 4.74 -9.52 9.59
CA GLY A 100 3.50 -9.79 8.87
C GLY A 100 2.32 -9.65 9.83
N LEU A 101 1.41 -8.73 9.53
CA LEU A 101 0.25 -8.41 10.36
C LEU A 101 -1.03 -8.55 9.51
N ALA A 102 -2.03 -9.23 10.04
CA ALA A 102 -3.40 -9.24 9.54
C ALA A 102 -4.35 -8.92 10.70
N GLY A 103 -5.22 -7.92 10.56
CA GLY A 103 -6.02 -7.47 11.69
C GLY A 103 -7.03 -8.48 12.19
N ASP A 104 -7.66 -9.29 11.33
CA ASP A 104 -8.55 -10.36 11.79
C ASP A 104 -8.00 -11.75 11.48
N ALA A 105 -7.63 -12.01 10.23
CA ALA A 105 -7.42 -13.38 9.78
C ALA A 105 -6.37 -13.57 8.69
N THR A 106 -5.81 -14.77 8.57
CA THR A 106 -5.03 -15.09 7.37
C THR A 106 -5.96 -15.27 6.16
N MET A 107 -7.14 -15.87 6.34
CA MET A 107 -8.11 -16.09 5.26
C MET A 107 -9.55 -15.85 5.73
N MET A 108 -10.30 -15.06 4.96
CA MET A 108 -11.72 -14.76 5.17
C MET A 108 -12.57 -15.19 3.96
N HIS A 109 -13.58 -16.03 4.19
CA HIS A 109 -14.52 -16.47 3.16
C HIS A 109 -15.96 -16.63 3.67
N GLY A 110 -16.90 -17.02 2.80
CA GLY A 110 -18.32 -17.03 3.13
C GLY A 110 -18.91 -15.63 3.17
N SER A 111 -19.60 -15.32 4.26
CA SER A 111 -20.15 -14.00 4.59
C SER A 111 -19.52 -13.46 5.87
N SER A 112 -18.26 -13.81 6.15
CA SER A 112 -17.51 -13.28 7.28
C SER A 112 -17.34 -11.76 7.16
N THR A 113 -17.07 -11.09 8.28
CA THR A 113 -16.86 -9.64 8.32
C THR A 113 -15.71 -9.34 9.26
N GLY A 114 -14.77 -8.52 8.81
CA GLY A 114 -13.63 -8.11 9.61
C GLY A 114 -13.94 -7.00 10.60
N GLY A 115 -12.98 -6.75 11.48
CA GLY A 115 -12.94 -5.72 12.50
C GLY A 115 -12.46 -4.39 11.93
N ASN A 116 -12.52 -3.32 12.73
CA ASN A 116 -11.82 -2.08 12.37
C ASN A 116 -10.55 -1.96 13.21
N ASP A 117 -9.42 -2.14 12.59
CA ASP A 117 -8.16 -2.46 13.23
C ASP A 117 -7.17 -1.30 13.23
N THR A 118 -6.17 -1.42 14.09
CA THR A 118 -5.06 -0.48 14.16
C THR A 118 -3.74 -1.26 14.12
N LEU A 119 -3.03 -1.14 13.01
CA LEU A 119 -1.80 -1.88 12.73
C LEU A 119 -0.62 -0.91 12.66
N GLN A 120 0.49 -1.29 13.26
CA GLN A 120 1.75 -0.57 13.18
C GLN A 120 2.91 -1.53 12.85
N GLY A 121 3.67 -1.25 11.78
CA GLY A 121 4.71 -2.17 11.29
C GLY A 121 5.93 -2.31 12.21
N GLY A 122 6.39 -1.22 12.84
CA GLY A 122 7.61 -1.17 13.64
C GLY A 122 8.76 -0.46 12.94
N ASN A 123 9.69 0.12 13.68
CA ASN A 123 10.70 1.06 13.19
C ASN A 123 12.05 0.37 12.90
N ASN A 124 12.82 0.93 11.98
CA ASN A 124 14.16 0.46 11.64
C ASN A 124 15.24 1.46 12.06
N SER A 125 16.28 0.98 12.72
CA SER A 125 17.46 1.78 13.11
C SER A 125 18.73 1.20 12.50
N GLY A 126 18.99 1.56 11.25
CA GLY A 126 20.24 1.23 10.56
C GLY A 126 20.40 -0.24 10.17
N LYS A 127 19.29 -0.96 9.95
CA LYS A 127 19.26 -2.41 9.64
C LYS A 127 18.33 -2.69 8.46
N ILE A 128 17.83 -3.93 8.32
CA ILE A 128 16.87 -4.32 7.28
C ILE A 128 15.57 -4.71 7.96
N LEU A 129 14.51 -3.97 7.69
CA LEU A 129 13.16 -4.27 8.16
C LEU A 129 12.19 -4.39 6.98
N ILE A 130 11.32 -5.38 7.03
CA ILE A 130 10.23 -5.57 6.08
C ILE A 130 8.91 -5.64 6.85
N ASN A 131 7.97 -4.77 6.52
CA ASN A 131 6.64 -4.71 7.11
C ASN A 131 5.60 -5.06 6.03
N GLY A 132 4.74 -6.05 6.31
CA GLY A 132 3.56 -6.39 5.52
C GLY A 132 2.31 -6.32 6.40
N LEU A 133 1.43 -5.35 6.13
CA LEU A 133 0.23 -5.08 6.93
C LEU A 133 -1.01 -5.21 6.05
N PHE A 134 -1.98 -5.97 6.53
CA PHE A 134 -3.30 -6.14 5.92
C PHE A 134 -4.35 -5.81 6.99
N GLY A 135 -5.24 -4.87 6.73
CA GLY A 135 -6.16 -4.42 7.78
C GLY A 135 -7.07 -5.53 8.27
N ASP A 136 -7.66 -6.35 7.41
CA ASP A 136 -8.44 -7.51 7.85
C ASP A 136 -7.70 -8.84 7.62
N ALA A 137 -7.28 -9.11 6.38
CA ALA A 137 -6.79 -10.44 6.04
C ALA A 137 -5.79 -10.57 4.91
N ALA A 138 -4.97 -11.62 4.92
CA ALA A 138 -4.12 -11.89 3.75
C ALA A 138 -4.95 -12.26 2.50
N LEU A 139 -6.07 -12.98 2.66
CA LEU A 139 -6.95 -13.36 1.55
C LEU A 139 -8.43 -13.20 1.92
N MET A 140 -9.17 -12.47 1.09
CA MET A 140 -10.62 -12.31 1.16
C MET A 140 -11.29 -12.84 -0.11
N LEU A 141 -12.29 -13.71 0.04
CA LEU A 141 -13.06 -14.27 -1.07
C LEU A 141 -14.56 -14.42 -0.75
N GLU A 142 -15.33 -14.84 -1.76
CA GLU A 142 -16.79 -14.97 -1.71
C GLU A 142 -17.50 -13.65 -1.37
N SER A 143 -18.28 -13.58 -0.31
CA SER A 143 -19.03 -12.39 0.12
C SER A 143 -18.50 -11.80 1.43
N SER A 144 -17.23 -12.07 1.75
CA SER A 144 -16.56 -11.50 2.92
C SER A 144 -16.46 -9.98 2.80
N LYS A 145 -16.29 -9.32 3.95
CA LYS A 145 -16.21 -7.86 4.02
C LYS A 145 -15.13 -7.44 4.99
N GLY A 146 -14.34 -6.47 4.60
CA GLY A 146 -13.37 -5.83 5.44
C GLY A 146 -13.95 -4.69 6.26
N GLY A 147 -13.10 -4.13 7.11
CA GLY A 147 -13.40 -3.12 8.09
C GLY A 147 -13.14 -1.71 7.61
N ASN A 148 -12.61 -0.87 8.49
CA ASN A 148 -12.15 0.49 8.14
C ASN A 148 -10.96 0.76 9.05
N ASP A 149 -9.79 0.54 8.49
CA ASP A 149 -8.59 0.26 9.26
C ASP A 149 -7.65 1.45 9.30
N LYS A 150 -6.75 1.40 10.27
CA LYS A 150 -5.68 2.39 10.43
C LYS A 150 -4.36 1.67 10.40
N LEU A 151 -3.66 1.84 9.29
CA LEU A 151 -2.36 1.24 9.08
C LEU A 151 -1.29 2.32 9.13
N GLN A 152 -0.28 2.06 9.95
CA GLN A 152 0.91 2.89 10.02
C GLN A 152 2.15 2.06 9.74
N GLY A 153 2.91 2.49 8.74
CA GLY A 153 4.26 2.05 8.48
C GLY A 153 5.22 2.34 9.65
N GLY A 154 6.45 1.91 9.47
CA GLY A 154 7.59 2.11 10.34
C GLY A 154 8.43 3.32 9.93
N ASN A 155 9.08 3.97 10.89
CA ASN A 155 10.08 4.98 10.53
C ASN A 155 11.44 4.32 10.26
N ASN A 156 12.21 4.93 9.38
CA ASN A 156 13.57 4.50 9.04
C ASN A 156 14.59 5.54 9.48
N ASP A 157 15.44 5.18 10.45
CA ASP A 157 16.61 5.94 10.91
C ASP A 157 17.88 5.24 10.37
N GLY A 158 18.06 5.31 9.05
CA GLY A 158 19.12 4.62 8.33
C GLY A 158 18.84 3.14 8.00
N GLY A 159 19.65 2.56 7.13
CA GLY A 159 19.48 1.16 6.69
C GLY A 159 18.50 1.03 5.52
N ILE A 160 17.74 -0.05 5.49
CA ILE A 160 16.72 -0.35 4.48
C ILE A 160 15.41 -0.73 5.18
N LEU A 161 14.34 -0.03 4.86
CA LEU A 161 12.98 -0.38 5.26
C LEU A 161 12.11 -0.55 4.02
N VAL A 162 11.39 -1.67 3.96
CA VAL A 162 10.43 -1.99 2.89
C VAL A 162 9.06 -2.21 3.51
N GLU A 163 8.05 -1.53 2.99
CA GLU A 163 6.71 -1.55 3.55
C GLU A 163 5.68 -1.87 2.47
N GLY A 164 4.79 -2.82 2.77
CA GLY A 164 3.59 -3.12 2.01
C GLY A 164 2.38 -3.03 2.93
N LEU A 165 1.52 -2.05 2.69
CA LEU A 165 0.27 -1.83 3.42
C LEU A 165 -0.89 -2.01 2.44
N ALA A 166 -1.88 -2.81 2.83
CA ALA A 166 -3.17 -2.87 2.16
C ALA A 166 -4.28 -2.70 3.21
N GLY A 167 -5.24 -1.80 2.94
CA GLY A 167 -6.22 -1.45 3.95
C GLY A 167 -7.14 -2.58 4.35
N ASP A 168 -7.48 -3.52 3.48
CA ASP A 168 -8.21 -4.74 3.87
C ASP A 168 -7.34 -5.99 3.70
N ALA A 169 -6.78 -6.21 2.50
CA ALA A 169 -6.21 -7.52 2.19
C ALA A 169 -5.07 -7.58 1.17
N ALA A 170 -4.27 -8.64 1.22
CA ALA A 170 -3.32 -8.87 0.12
C ALA A 170 -4.07 -9.19 -1.19
N MET A 171 -5.16 -9.96 -1.11
CA MET A 171 -5.97 -10.34 -2.27
C MET A 171 -7.47 -10.32 -1.94
N MET A 172 -8.25 -9.68 -2.81
CA MET A 172 -9.71 -9.61 -2.75
C MET A 172 -10.34 -10.22 -4.01
N LEU A 173 -11.11 -11.29 -3.82
CA LEU A 173 -11.66 -12.09 -4.91
C LEU A 173 -13.18 -12.17 -4.87
N GLU A 174 -13.77 -12.53 -6.01
CA GLU A 174 -15.19 -12.82 -6.16
C GLU A 174 -16.09 -11.64 -5.82
N SER A 175 -16.88 -11.67 -4.74
CA SER A 175 -17.81 -10.59 -4.37
C SER A 175 -17.41 -9.93 -3.04
N SER A 176 -16.14 -10.06 -2.64
CA SER A 176 -15.61 -9.47 -1.42
C SER A 176 -15.67 -7.95 -1.49
N LYS A 177 -15.65 -7.29 -0.31
CA LYS A 177 -15.75 -5.83 -0.22
C LYS A 177 -14.77 -5.30 0.78
N GLY A 178 -14.05 -4.27 0.38
CA GLY A 178 -13.11 -3.55 1.20
C GLY A 178 -13.74 -2.40 1.98
N GLY A 179 -12.87 -1.68 2.65
CA GLY A 179 -13.11 -0.79 3.77
C GLY A 179 -13.24 0.67 3.39
N ASN A 180 -12.80 1.58 4.25
CA ASN A 180 -12.47 2.97 3.91
C ASN A 180 -11.35 3.32 4.87
N ASP A 181 -10.14 3.13 4.41
CA ASP A 181 -8.98 2.92 5.24
C ASP A 181 -8.12 4.17 5.32
N LYS A 182 -7.29 4.18 6.35
CA LYS A 182 -6.33 5.26 6.61
C LYS A 182 -4.95 4.67 6.68
N LEU A 183 -4.19 4.87 5.61
CA LEU A 183 -2.85 4.36 5.46
C LEU A 183 -1.86 5.52 5.55
N GLN A 184 -0.86 5.33 6.40
CA GLN A 184 0.23 6.27 6.61
C GLN A 184 1.55 5.52 6.48
N GLY A 185 2.35 5.86 5.47
CA GLY A 185 3.73 5.39 5.35
C GLY A 185 4.64 5.95 6.44
N GLY A 186 5.87 5.47 6.44
CA GLY A 186 6.96 5.83 7.33
C GLY A 186 7.65 7.15 7.01
N ASN A 187 8.33 7.71 8.01
CA ASN A 187 9.30 8.78 7.76
C ASN A 187 10.70 8.20 7.54
N ASN A 188 11.49 8.87 6.71
CA ASN A 188 12.87 8.50 6.43
C ASN A 188 13.84 9.58 6.90
N ASP A 189 14.71 9.23 7.84
CA ASP A 189 15.80 10.07 8.36
C ASP A 189 17.16 9.45 8.01
N GLY A 190 17.30 9.02 6.75
CA GLY A 190 18.51 8.40 6.20
C GLY A 190 18.30 6.96 5.75
N GLY A 191 19.18 6.46 4.88
CA GLY A 191 19.06 5.11 4.30
C GLY A 191 18.08 5.07 3.12
N ILE A 192 17.44 3.92 2.92
CA ILE A 192 16.48 3.66 1.84
C ILE A 192 15.15 3.23 2.46
N LEU A 193 14.07 3.94 2.09
CA LEU A 193 12.69 3.59 2.41
C LEU A 193 11.93 3.33 1.10
N VAL A 194 11.32 2.15 0.98
CA VAL A 194 10.44 1.79 -0.14
C VAL A 194 9.08 1.42 0.42
N GLU A 195 8.04 2.11 -0.06
CA GLU A 195 6.69 1.97 0.46
C GLU A 195 5.71 1.68 -0.68
N GLY A 196 4.85 0.68 -0.47
CA GLY A 196 3.67 0.43 -1.27
C GLY A 196 2.43 0.46 -0.39
N LEU A 197 1.55 1.43 -0.64
CA LEU A 197 0.26 1.57 0.03
C LEU A 197 -0.84 1.33 -1.00
N ALA A 198 -1.71 0.36 -0.75
CA ALA A 198 -2.95 0.12 -1.50
C ALA A 198 -4.14 0.33 -0.56
N GLY A 199 -5.14 1.12 -0.94
CA GLY A 199 -6.23 1.43 -0.02
C GLY A 199 -7.04 0.21 0.37
N ASP A 200 -7.32 -0.72 -0.54
CA ASP A 200 -7.97 -1.99 -0.18
C ASP A 200 -7.00 -3.18 -0.28
N ALA A 201 -6.38 -3.37 -1.45
CA ALA A 201 -5.70 -4.63 -1.73
C ALA A 201 -4.51 -4.58 -2.69
N ALA A 202 -3.60 -5.55 -2.61
CA ALA A 202 -2.61 -5.69 -3.68
C ALA A 202 -3.25 -6.21 -4.99
N MET A 203 -4.35 -6.95 -4.91
CA MET A 203 -5.03 -7.53 -6.07
C MET A 203 -6.55 -7.66 -5.89
N MET A 204 -7.32 -7.19 -6.85
CA MET A 204 -8.79 -7.29 -6.90
C MET A 204 -9.26 -8.01 -8.17
N LEU A 205 -10.06 -9.07 -8.02
CA LEU A 205 -10.66 -9.83 -9.13
C LEU A 205 -12.16 -10.11 -8.93
N GLY A 206 -12.82 -10.50 -10.01
CA GLY A 206 -14.23 -10.88 -10.04
C GLY A 206 -15.15 -9.67 -10.03
N SER A 207 -15.93 -9.52 -8.98
CA SER A 207 -16.86 -8.41 -8.72
C SER A 207 -16.59 -7.78 -7.34
N SER A 208 -15.33 -7.87 -6.89
CA SER A 208 -14.87 -7.27 -5.64
C SER A 208 -14.97 -5.75 -5.71
N LYS A 209 -15.07 -5.10 -4.55
CA LYS A 209 -15.29 -3.64 -4.48
C LYS A 209 -14.41 -3.01 -3.42
N GLY A 210 -13.76 -1.94 -3.82
CA GLY A 210 -12.91 -1.14 -2.97
C GLY A 210 -13.64 -0.08 -2.15
N GLY A 211 -12.84 0.56 -1.31
CA GLY A 211 -13.13 1.58 -0.32
C GLY A 211 -12.99 2.99 -0.85
N ASN A 212 -13.23 4.00 -0.02
CA ASN A 212 -12.79 5.37 -0.31
C ASN A 212 -11.71 5.72 0.71
N ASP A 213 -10.47 5.65 0.29
CA ASP A 213 -9.33 5.54 1.16
C ASP A 213 -8.57 6.85 1.28
N THR A 214 -7.84 6.95 2.39
CA THR A 214 -6.97 8.07 2.67
C THR A 214 -5.56 7.56 2.83
N LEU A 215 -4.73 7.80 1.81
CA LEU A 215 -3.36 7.35 1.76
C LEU A 215 -2.41 8.53 1.88
N ARG A 216 -1.39 8.38 2.71
CA ARG A 216 -0.31 9.33 2.84
C ARG A 216 1.00 8.58 2.92
N GLY A 217 1.98 8.95 2.10
CA GLY A 217 3.33 8.40 2.18
C GLY A 217 4.01 8.81 3.48
N GLY A 218 4.94 9.75 3.45
CA GLY A 218 5.67 10.17 4.62
C GLY A 218 6.47 11.45 4.41
N ILE A 219 7.51 11.62 5.22
CA ILE A 219 8.46 12.74 5.10
C ILE A 219 9.86 12.17 5.00
N ASN A 220 10.64 12.68 4.05
CA ASN A 220 12.05 12.37 3.89
C ASN A 220 12.91 13.56 4.37
N SER A 221 13.66 13.35 5.45
CA SER A 221 14.62 14.31 6.00
C SER A 221 16.04 14.07 5.49
N ASP A 222 16.39 12.82 5.16
CA ASP A 222 17.63 12.44 4.48
C ASP A 222 17.47 11.06 3.83
N GLY A 223 18.36 10.67 2.91
CA GLY A 223 18.34 9.37 2.25
C GLY A 223 17.46 9.32 0.99
N THR A 224 16.97 8.12 0.64
CA THR A 224 16.12 7.88 -0.53
C THR A 224 14.79 7.29 -0.10
N LEU A 225 13.71 7.92 -0.52
CA LEU A 225 12.35 7.45 -0.30
C LEU A 225 11.65 7.26 -1.65
N VAL A 226 11.17 6.05 -1.91
CA VAL A 226 10.30 5.76 -3.05
C VAL A 226 8.98 5.26 -2.54
N ASN A 227 7.91 5.87 -3.03
CA ASN A 227 6.60 5.69 -2.48
C ASN A 227 5.60 5.44 -3.61
N VAL A 228 4.85 4.35 -3.50
CA VAL A 228 3.82 3.93 -4.44
C VAL A 228 2.49 3.93 -3.69
N LEU A 229 1.62 4.88 -4.00
CA LEU A 229 0.26 4.96 -3.47
C LEU A 229 -0.71 4.56 -4.57
N VAL A 230 -1.60 3.65 -4.24
CA VAL A 230 -2.65 3.15 -5.12
C VAL A 230 -3.96 3.22 -4.35
N GLY A 231 -4.94 3.96 -4.85
CA GLY A 231 -6.14 4.22 -4.08
C GLY A 231 -6.91 2.96 -3.71
N ASP A 232 -7.15 2.04 -4.64
CA ASP A 232 -7.78 0.74 -4.30
C ASP A 232 -6.77 -0.40 -4.31
N ALA A 233 -6.24 -0.72 -5.51
CA ALA A 233 -5.43 -1.91 -5.68
C ALA A 233 -4.41 -1.88 -6.80
N VAL A 234 -3.23 -2.47 -6.56
CA VAL A 234 -2.16 -2.51 -7.57
C VAL A 234 -2.65 -3.13 -8.88
N ASN A 235 -3.44 -4.19 -8.81
CA ASN A 235 -4.06 -4.80 -9.99
C ASN A 235 -5.57 -4.99 -9.80
N MET A 236 -6.35 -4.48 -10.76
CA MET A 236 -7.79 -4.65 -10.82
C MET A 236 -8.21 -5.32 -12.13
N PHE A 237 -9.01 -6.38 -12.03
CA PHE A 237 -9.45 -7.21 -13.16
C PHE A 237 -10.96 -7.51 -13.13
N ASP A 238 -11.45 -8.13 -14.21
CA ASP A 238 -12.84 -8.55 -14.40
C ASP A 238 -13.86 -7.39 -14.31
N HIS A 239 -14.71 -7.40 -13.29
CA HIS A 239 -15.76 -6.41 -12.99
C HIS A 239 -15.55 -5.81 -11.60
N SER A 240 -14.30 -5.78 -11.13
CA SER A 240 -13.95 -5.11 -9.88
C SER A 240 -14.21 -3.61 -9.99
N LYS A 241 -14.42 -2.97 -8.84
CA LYS A 241 -14.79 -1.55 -8.78
C LYS A 241 -13.98 -0.84 -7.70
N GLY A 242 -13.36 0.27 -8.08
CA GLY A 242 -12.67 1.17 -7.19
C GLY A 242 -13.61 2.19 -6.52
N GLY A 243 -13.12 2.85 -5.49
CA GLY A 243 -13.78 3.99 -4.84
C GLY A 243 -13.10 5.31 -5.15
N ASN A 244 -13.29 6.32 -4.29
CA ASN A 244 -12.83 7.68 -4.57
C ASN A 244 -11.82 8.09 -3.50
N ASP A 245 -10.56 8.10 -3.89
CA ASP A 245 -9.47 8.08 -2.93
C ASP A 245 -8.81 9.44 -2.80
N THR A 246 -8.13 9.65 -1.68
CA THR A 246 -7.27 10.82 -1.50
C THR A 246 -5.87 10.40 -1.13
N LEU A 247 -4.94 10.72 -2.04
CA LEU A 247 -3.55 10.29 -1.99
C LEU A 247 -2.64 11.49 -1.78
N TRP A 248 -1.78 11.45 -0.76
CA TRP A 248 -0.71 12.41 -0.53
C TRP A 248 0.66 11.79 -0.79
N GLY A 249 1.35 12.31 -1.80
CA GLY A 249 2.77 12.04 -2.01
C GLY A 249 3.62 12.45 -0.80
N SER A 250 4.76 11.80 -0.65
CA SER A 250 5.73 12.10 0.39
C SER A 250 6.43 13.43 0.11
N ASN A 251 6.71 14.18 1.17
CA ASN A 251 7.47 15.43 1.08
C ASN A 251 8.97 15.18 1.18
N ASN A 252 9.76 16.00 0.50
CA ASN A 252 11.20 16.10 0.70
C ASN A 252 11.53 17.37 1.49
N ASP A 253 11.64 17.23 2.82
CA ASP A 253 12.00 18.33 3.73
C ASP A 253 13.52 18.42 3.94
N GLY A 254 14.26 17.53 3.29
CA GLY A 254 15.66 17.24 3.52
C GLY A 254 16.59 17.44 2.33
N THR A 255 17.76 16.80 2.39
CA THR A 255 18.74 16.75 1.29
C THR A 255 18.66 15.49 0.43
N GLY A 256 17.72 14.60 0.76
CA GLY A 256 17.55 13.31 0.12
C GLY A 256 16.78 13.39 -1.20
N ILE A 257 16.37 12.20 -1.67
CA ILE A 257 15.59 12.01 -2.90
C ILE A 257 14.22 11.45 -2.51
N VAL A 258 13.16 12.01 -3.08
CA VAL A 258 11.79 11.50 -2.96
C VAL A 258 11.21 11.33 -4.35
N ILE A 259 10.71 10.14 -4.63
CA ILE A 259 9.95 9.82 -5.84
C ILE A 259 8.60 9.25 -5.40
N ASN A 260 7.52 9.88 -5.82
CA ASN A 260 6.18 9.39 -5.56
C ASN A 260 5.52 8.90 -6.85
N HIS A 261 4.86 7.76 -6.77
CA HIS A 261 3.96 7.25 -7.80
C HIS A 261 2.57 7.16 -7.18
N LEU A 262 1.64 7.97 -7.69
CA LEU A 262 0.28 8.05 -7.20
C LEU A 262 -0.64 7.54 -8.31
N TYR A 263 -1.41 6.52 -8.00
CA TYR A 263 -2.43 5.91 -8.86
C TYR A 263 -3.76 6.07 -8.16
N GLY A 264 -4.71 6.79 -8.75
CA GLY A 264 -5.98 7.06 -8.08
C GLY A 264 -6.75 5.81 -7.76
N ASP A 265 -6.83 4.83 -8.66
CA ASP A 265 -7.46 3.54 -8.38
C ASP A 265 -6.46 2.38 -8.38
N ALA A 266 -5.70 2.23 -9.49
CA ALA A 266 -4.90 1.04 -9.73
C ALA A 266 -3.64 1.29 -10.52
N ARG A 267 -2.63 0.44 -10.35
CA ARG A 267 -1.51 0.46 -11.30
C ARG A 267 -1.92 -0.17 -12.63
N ASN A 268 -2.57 -1.32 -12.59
CA ASN A 268 -3.03 -2.04 -13.78
C ASN A 268 -4.54 -2.28 -13.72
N MET A 269 -5.23 -1.94 -14.82
CA MET A 269 -6.65 -2.27 -15.03
C MET A 269 -6.84 -3.02 -16.34
N SER A 270 -7.73 -4.00 -16.35
CA SER A 270 -8.24 -4.56 -17.61
C SER A 270 -9.68 -5.08 -17.50
N GLU A 271 -10.29 -5.40 -18.64
CA GLU A 271 -11.68 -5.86 -18.75
C GLU A 271 -12.72 -4.78 -18.44
N SER A 272 -13.66 -5.01 -17.52
CA SER A 272 -14.82 -4.15 -17.22
C SER A 272 -14.72 -3.48 -15.85
N VAL A 273 -13.50 -3.13 -15.45
CA VAL A 273 -13.23 -2.39 -14.21
C VAL A 273 -13.89 -1.02 -14.24
N GLU A 274 -14.41 -0.58 -13.09
CA GLU A 274 -14.95 0.76 -12.86
C GLU A 274 -14.02 1.55 -11.92
N ALA A 275 -13.43 2.61 -12.44
CA ALA A 275 -12.59 3.56 -11.72
C ALA A 275 -13.38 4.57 -10.86
N GLY A 276 -12.61 5.26 -10.03
CA GLY A 276 -12.93 6.17 -8.94
C GLY A 276 -13.19 7.59 -9.34
N ASN A 277 -12.97 8.54 -8.44
CA ASN A 277 -12.80 9.96 -8.78
C ASN A 277 -11.84 10.50 -7.73
N ASP A 278 -10.57 10.54 -8.09
CA ASP A 278 -9.52 10.54 -7.09
C ASP A 278 -8.92 11.92 -6.93
N ARG A 279 -8.35 12.13 -5.76
CA ARG A 279 -7.66 13.37 -5.43
C ARG A 279 -6.21 13.07 -5.10
N LEU A 280 -5.35 13.31 -6.07
CA LEU A 280 -3.92 13.05 -6.00
C LEU A 280 -3.19 14.35 -5.66
N ILE A 281 -2.45 14.35 -4.55
CA ILE A 281 -1.82 15.55 -4.00
C ILE A 281 -0.31 15.37 -4.00
N SER A 282 0.38 16.28 -4.69
CA SER A 282 1.82 16.26 -4.91
C SER A 282 2.61 16.40 -3.59
N GLY A 283 3.79 15.79 -3.56
CA GLY A 283 4.77 15.95 -2.51
C GLY A 283 5.55 17.25 -2.70
N SER A 284 5.80 17.99 -1.61
CA SER A 284 6.64 19.20 -1.71
C SER A 284 8.10 18.84 -1.97
N ASN A 285 8.73 19.53 -2.93
CA ASN A 285 10.11 19.31 -3.38
C ASN A 285 10.43 17.86 -3.76
N ALA A 286 9.43 17.11 -4.25
CA ALA A 286 9.57 15.73 -4.70
C ALA A 286 9.56 15.66 -6.25
N THR A 287 9.62 14.44 -6.77
CA THR A 287 9.24 14.14 -8.14
C THR A 287 8.01 13.25 -8.08
N ASP A 288 6.87 13.77 -8.53
CA ASP A 288 5.59 13.07 -8.49
C ASP A 288 5.17 12.57 -9.88
N HIS A 289 4.84 11.28 -9.96
CA HIS A 289 4.26 10.63 -11.12
C HIS A 289 2.81 10.27 -10.80
N MET A 290 1.85 10.92 -11.45
CA MET A 290 0.43 10.80 -11.13
C MET A 290 -0.39 10.21 -12.27
N TYR A 291 -1.29 9.32 -11.90
CA TYR A 291 -2.25 8.64 -12.77
C TYR A 291 -3.61 8.76 -12.11
N GLY A 292 -4.54 9.44 -12.78
CA GLY A 292 -5.88 9.72 -12.29
C GLY A 292 -6.59 8.44 -11.90
N ASP A 293 -6.59 7.44 -12.79
CA ASP A 293 -7.18 6.14 -12.52
C ASP A 293 -6.09 5.07 -12.50
N ALA A 294 -5.35 4.94 -13.61
CA ALA A 294 -4.39 3.85 -13.76
C ALA A 294 -3.30 4.08 -14.79
N LYS A 295 -2.24 3.27 -14.72
CA LYS A 295 -1.19 3.25 -15.76
C LYS A 295 -1.77 2.69 -17.06
N ASN A 296 -2.24 3.57 -17.95
CA ASN A 296 -2.52 3.18 -19.33
C ASN A 296 -1.20 2.86 -20.07
N LEU A 297 -1.13 1.67 -20.67
CA LEU A 297 -0.04 0.98 -21.39
C LEU A 297 0.67 1.73 -22.54
N ILE A 298 0.52 3.05 -22.66
CA ILE A 298 1.22 3.83 -23.71
C ILE A 298 2.58 4.36 -23.26
N SER A 299 2.91 4.31 -21.97
CA SER A 299 4.27 4.64 -21.54
C SER A 299 5.14 3.38 -21.52
N ASN A 300 6.21 3.39 -22.31
CA ASN A 300 7.34 2.47 -22.20
C ASN A 300 8.14 2.77 -20.91
N ASP A 301 7.45 3.01 -19.81
CA ASP A 301 8.04 3.40 -18.55
C ASP A 301 8.55 2.13 -17.86
N THR A 302 9.71 1.70 -18.37
CA THR A 302 10.60 0.67 -17.83
C THR A 302 11.31 1.15 -16.57
N ASP A 303 11.24 2.43 -16.20
CA ASP A 303 12.17 3.00 -15.22
C ASP A 303 11.87 2.60 -13.78
N ILE A 304 10.60 2.49 -13.36
CA ILE A 304 10.32 2.15 -11.95
C ILE A 304 10.39 0.65 -11.65
N SER A 305 9.89 -0.20 -12.55
CA SER A 305 10.01 -1.65 -12.40
C SER A 305 11.50 -2.04 -12.36
N ASP A 306 12.32 -1.45 -13.24
CA ASP A 306 13.76 -1.67 -13.25
C ASP A 306 14.46 -1.02 -12.05
N PHE A 307 14.03 0.16 -11.58
CA PHE A 307 14.61 0.80 -10.39
C PHE A 307 14.30 -0.02 -9.13
N ILE A 308 13.04 -0.37 -8.87
CA ILE A 308 12.61 -1.17 -7.72
C ILE A 308 13.16 -2.60 -7.84
N ALA A 309 13.09 -3.25 -9.00
CA ALA A 309 13.72 -4.55 -9.23
C ALA A 309 15.24 -4.49 -9.07
N SER A 310 15.90 -3.39 -9.46
CA SER A 310 17.33 -3.19 -9.22
C SER A 310 17.65 -2.92 -7.75
N VAL A 311 16.79 -2.23 -6.99
CA VAL A 311 16.96 -2.04 -5.53
C VAL A 311 16.73 -3.37 -4.81
N ILE A 312 15.69 -4.12 -5.18
CA ILE A 312 15.39 -5.47 -4.68
C ILE A 312 16.50 -6.46 -5.08
N ASP A 313 17.04 -6.42 -6.30
CA ASP A 313 18.15 -7.29 -6.75
C ASP A 313 19.49 -6.91 -6.13
N THR A 314 19.79 -5.62 -6.07
CA THR A 314 21.08 -5.13 -5.61
C THR A 314 21.20 -5.28 -4.09
N PHE A 315 20.11 -5.04 -3.34
CA PHE A 315 20.14 -5.03 -1.88
C PHE A 315 19.41 -6.22 -1.22
N GLY A 316 18.28 -6.68 -1.77
CA GLY A 316 17.52 -7.82 -1.27
C GLY A 316 18.15 -9.16 -1.68
N VAL A 317 18.34 -9.41 -2.97
CA VAL A 317 18.76 -10.73 -3.48
C VAL A 317 20.21 -11.08 -3.11
N ASN A 318 21.16 -10.14 -3.14
CA ASN A 318 22.56 -10.45 -2.83
C ASN A 318 22.81 -10.73 -1.33
N GLN A 319 22.13 -10.01 -0.42
CA GLN A 319 22.27 -10.25 1.03
C GLN A 319 21.45 -11.46 1.49
N ILE A 320 20.27 -11.69 0.90
CA ILE A 320 19.42 -12.85 1.18
C ILE A 320 20.01 -14.14 0.58
N ASN A 321 20.60 -14.09 -0.63
CA ASN A 321 21.33 -15.24 -1.17
C ASN A 321 22.62 -15.55 -0.39
N ALA A 322 23.33 -14.53 0.10
CA ALA A 322 24.47 -14.74 1.00
C ALA A 322 24.02 -15.37 2.33
N PHE A 323 22.84 -15.01 2.82
CA PHE A 323 22.21 -15.60 4.00
C PHE A 323 21.80 -17.07 3.78
N LEU A 324 21.12 -17.40 2.68
CA LEU A 324 20.79 -18.78 2.29
C LEU A 324 22.06 -19.65 2.11
N GLN A 325 23.15 -19.09 1.59
CA GLN A 325 24.44 -19.77 1.45
C GLN A 325 25.20 -19.95 2.77
N SER A 326 24.84 -19.20 3.83
CA SER A 326 25.47 -19.30 5.15
C SER A 326 24.91 -20.42 6.03
N GLY A 327 23.88 -21.15 5.57
CA GLY A 327 23.42 -22.40 6.17
C GLY A 327 22.27 -22.27 7.19
N GLY A 328 21.37 -21.30 7.03
CA GLY A 328 20.13 -21.22 7.80
C GLY A 328 19.32 -22.52 7.67
N SER A 329 19.29 -23.33 8.73
CA SER A 329 18.77 -24.69 8.68
C SER A 329 17.28 -24.78 9.01
N GLU A 330 16.56 -25.43 8.08
CA GLU A 330 15.18 -25.95 8.15
C GLU A 330 14.05 -24.92 8.17
N PHE A 331 13.74 -24.37 7.01
CA PHE A 331 12.39 -24.36 6.41
C PHE A 331 12.57 -24.14 4.90
N GLU A 332 11.92 -24.95 4.06
CA GLU A 332 11.96 -24.83 2.60
C GLU A 332 11.09 -23.61 2.23
N PHE A 333 11.71 -22.44 2.06
CA PHE A 333 11.01 -21.18 1.75
C PHE A 333 10.66 -21.11 0.25
N ASP A 334 9.63 -21.86 -0.15
CA ASP A 334 8.90 -21.53 -1.38
C ASP A 334 8.14 -20.19 -1.20
N SER A 335 7.68 -19.87 0.02
CA SER A 335 6.90 -18.66 0.31
C SER A 335 7.67 -17.34 0.29
N LEU A 336 9.00 -17.31 0.52
CA LEU A 336 9.76 -16.06 0.54
C LEU A 336 10.26 -15.69 -0.86
N ASN A 337 10.57 -16.69 -1.70
CA ASN A 337 10.70 -16.48 -3.13
C ASN A 337 9.35 -16.06 -3.70
N ASP A 338 8.23 -16.59 -3.22
CA ASP A 338 6.91 -16.10 -3.61
C ASP A 338 6.65 -14.68 -3.10
N ILE A 339 7.05 -14.28 -1.88
CA ILE A 339 6.92 -12.88 -1.40
C ILE A 339 7.83 -11.93 -2.18
N VAL A 340 9.07 -12.31 -2.47
CA VAL A 340 9.99 -11.51 -3.29
C VAL A 340 9.55 -11.48 -4.75
N ASN A 341 9.04 -12.60 -5.29
CA ASN A 341 8.44 -12.65 -6.62
C ASN A 341 7.09 -11.92 -6.63
N ASN A 342 6.33 -11.85 -5.54
CA ASN A 342 5.08 -11.12 -5.43
C ASN A 342 5.34 -9.63 -5.27
N LEU A 343 6.34 -9.21 -4.49
CA LEU A 343 6.83 -7.83 -4.46
C LEU A 343 7.36 -7.43 -5.83
N ARG A 344 8.14 -8.31 -6.48
CA ARG A 344 8.51 -8.11 -7.89
C ARG A 344 7.29 -8.06 -8.79
N ASN A 345 6.30 -8.94 -8.69
CA ASN A 345 5.10 -8.93 -9.56
C ASN A 345 4.17 -7.73 -9.26
N ILE A 346 4.15 -7.23 -8.02
CA ILE A 346 3.50 -5.96 -7.62
C ILE A 346 4.16 -4.80 -8.36
N PHE A 347 5.49 -4.81 -8.51
CA PHE A 347 6.27 -3.72 -9.10
C PHE A 347 6.73 -3.95 -10.55
N ASP A 348 6.59 -5.15 -11.10
CA ASP A 348 7.17 -5.61 -12.36
C ASP A 348 6.15 -6.50 -13.09
N SER A 349 5.03 -5.90 -13.48
CA SER A 349 4.22 -6.47 -14.56
C SER A 349 4.81 -6.01 -15.89
N ASN A 350 5.91 -6.65 -16.31
CA ASN A 350 6.18 -6.81 -17.73
C ASN A 350 5.04 -7.65 -18.32
N ASP A 351 3.96 -7.01 -18.73
CA ASP A 351 3.02 -7.64 -19.64
C ASP A 351 2.58 -6.65 -20.71
N ASP A 352 3.08 -6.91 -21.92
CA ASP A 352 2.57 -6.45 -23.22
C ASP A 352 1.12 -6.93 -23.43
N SER A 353 0.24 -6.64 -22.49
CA SER A 353 -1.15 -7.06 -22.54
C SER A 353 -2.00 -6.01 -23.26
N VAL A 354 -2.89 -6.52 -24.10
CA VAL A 354 -3.60 -5.80 -25.14
C VAL A 354 -4.51 -4.72 -24.55
N LEU A 355 -4.34 -3.49 -25.06
CA LEU A 355 -5.24 -2.35 -24.93
C LEU A 355 -6.73 -2.76 -25.01
N ILE A 356 -7.41 -2.67 -23.88
CA ILE A 356 -8.84 -2.35 -23.84
C ILE A 356 -8.93 -1.16 -22.90
N SER A 357 -9.26 0.03 -23.43
CA SER A 357 -9.50 1.20 -22.59
C SER A 357 -10.46 0.84 -21.45
N PRO A 358 -10.20 1.25 -20.21
CA PRO A 358 -11.18 1.10 -19.13
C PRO A 358 -12.51 1.67 -19.60
N THR A 359 -13.58 0.93 -19.38
CA THR A 359 -14.91 1.25 -19.92
C THR A 359 -15.51 2.54 -19.32
N ALA A 360 -14.96 3.05 -18.21
CA ALA A 360 -15.23 4.37 -17.64
C ALA A 360 -14.07 4.77 -16.71
N GLY A 361 -13.41 5.89 -17.00
CA GLY A 361 -12.49 6.50 -16.06
C GLY A 361 -13.18 7.39 -15.02
N GLY A 362 -12.44 7.77 -13.99
CA GLY A 362 -12.78 8.76 -12.97
C GLY A 362 -12.58 10.20 -13.42
N ALA A 363 -13.22 11.13 -12.71
CA ALA A 363 -13.04 12.57 -12.89
C ALA A 363 -12.07 13.08 -11.82
N ASP A 364 -10.78 13.02 -12.12
CA ASP A 364 -9.75 13.12 -11.09
C ASP A 364 -9.24 14.55 -10.89
N ILE A 365 -8.67 14.81 -9.70
CA ILE A 365 -8.09 16.10 -9.35
C ILE A 365 -6.63 15.91 -8.95
N PHE A 366 -5.74 16.46 -9.77
CA PHE A 366 -4.30 16.53 -9.53
C PHE A 366 -3.97 17.85 -8.83
N VAL A 367 -3.45 17.80 -7.61
CA VAL A 367 -3.28 18.96 -6.73
C VAL A 367 -1.81 19.25 -6.50
N PHE A 368 -1.40 20.48 -6.81
CA PHE A 368 -0.03 20.96 -6.61
C PHE A 368 -0.03 22.16 -5.67
N ASN A 369 0.71 22.06 -4.56
CA ASN A 369 0.74 23.05 -3.50
C ASN A 369 2.13 23.65 -3.33
N GLY A 370 2.23 24.98 -3.24
CA GLY A 370 3.48 25.67 -2.95
C GLY A 370 4.60 25.30 -3.94
N HIS A 371 5.74 24.85 -3.41
CA HIS A 371 6.87 24.37 -4.22
C HIS A 371 6.76 22.86 -4.45
N PHE A 372 6.13 22.49 -5.55
CA PHE A 372 5.86 21.09 -5.90
C PHE A 372 7.03 20.44 -6.67
N GLY A 373 7.86 21.21 -7.37
CA GLY A 373 9.02 20.65 -8.07
C GLY A 373 8.71 20.35 -9.54
N ASN A 374 9.16 19.20 -10.06
CA ASN A 374 8.95 18.82 -11.45
C ASN A 374 8.17 17.50 -11.49
N ASP A 375 6.90 17.60 -11.88
CA ASP A 375 5.94 16.52 -11.74
C ASP A 375 5.28 16.15 -13.07
N PHE A 376 4.66 14.99 -13.10
CA PHE A 376 4.17 14.35 -14.31
C PHE A 376 2.75 13.82 -14.10
N ILE A 377 1.86 14.11 -15.05
CA ILE A 377 0.53 13.49 -15.15
C ILE A 377 0.48 12.70 -16.46
N TYR A 378 0.05 11.45 -16.39
CA TYR A 378 0.18 10.50 -17.50
C TYR A 378 -1.12 10.23 -18.27
N ASP A 379 -2.28 10.41 -17.65
CA ASP A 379 -3.57 9.99 -18.19
C ASP A 379 -4.66 11.06 -18.10
N PHE A 380 -4.26 12.34 -18.02
CA PHE A 380 -5.18 13.48 -17.97
C PHE A 380 -6.18 13.48 -19.14
N ARG A 381 -7.47 13.41 -18.83
CA ARG A 381 -8.57 13.32 -19.80
C ARG A 381 -9.67 14.35 -19.53
N GLN A 382 -9.74 15.35 -20.41
CA GLN A 382 -10.84 16.33 -20.42
C GLN A 382 -12.23 15.67 -20.62
N SER A 383 -12.29 14.49 -21.24
CA SER A 383 -13.54 13.73 -21.43
C SER A 383 -14.13 13.22 -20.13
N ASP A 384 -13.27 12.83 -19.18
CA ASP A 384 -13.67 12.32 -17.87
C ASP A 384 -13.88 13.47 -16.88
N ARG A 385 -13.36 14.67 -17.24
CA ARG A 385 -13.47 15.96 -16.55
C ARG A 385 -12.41 16.16 -15.48
N ASP A 386 -11.24 15.59 -15.72
CA ASP A 386 -10.08 15.78 -14.87
C ASP A 386 -9.70 17.25 -14.74
N LYS A 387 -9.12 17.57 -13.59
CA LYS A 387 -8.71 18.93 -13.25
C LYS A 387 -7.34 18.98 -12.61
N ILE A 388 -6.65 20.09 -12.87
CA ILE A 388 -5.41 20.44 -12.20
C ILE A 388 -5.71 21.56 -11.21
N GLU A 389 -5.53 21.29 -9.92
CA GLU A 389 -5.61 22.29 -8.86
C GLU A 389 -4.23 22.85 -8.54
N LEU A 390 -4.09 24.17 -8.68
CA LEU A 390 -2.88 24.91 -8.37
C LEU A 390 -3.15 25.81 -7.16
N SER A 391 -2.43 25.54 -6.07
CA SER A 391 -2.45 26.33 -4.85
C SER A 391 -1.07 26.88 -4.54
N ALA A 392 -0.70 27.97 -5.20
CA ALA A 392 0.62 28.57 -5.10
C ALA A 392 0.54 30.10 -5.03
N THR A 393 1.42 30.72 -4.23
CA THR A 393 1.42 32.18 -4.05
C THR A 393 1.69 32.89 -5.38
N GLY A 394 0.77 33.76 -5.79
CA GLY A 394 0.88 34.54 -7.04
C GLY A 394 0.30 33.85 -8.28
N VAL A 395 -0.42 32.75 -8.10
CA VAL A 395 -1.08 31.98 -9.17
C VAL A 395 -2.58 32.00 -8.91
N ASP A 396 -3.29 32.96 -9.50
CA ASP A 396 -4.71 33.19 -9.24
C ASP A 396 -5.58 32.83 -10.46
N SER A 397 -4.98 32.61 -11.62
CA SER A 397 -5.67 32.41 -12.88
C SER A 397 -4.85 31.68 -13.94
N PHE A 398 -5.53 31.29 -15.02
CA PHE A 398 -4.90 30.65 -16.18
C PHE A 398 -3.88 31.55 -16.90
N ASP A 399 -4.03 32.88 -16.80
CA ASP A 399 -3.10 33.84 -17.41
C ASP A 399 -1.74 33.88 -16.68
N ASP A 400 -1.65 33.28 -15.49
CA ASP A 400 -0.42 33.20 -14.69
C ASP A 400 0.44 31.97 -15.05
N LEU A 401 0.02 31.17 -16.04
CA LEU A 401 0.68 29.93 -16.46
C LEU A 401 1.45 30.13 -17.77
N ASP A 402 2.66 29.56 -17.86
CA ASP A 402 3.38 29.42 -19.12
C ASP A 402 3.23 27.98 -19.64
N ILE A 403 2.52 27.81 -20.75
CA ILE A 403 2.18 26.49 -21.31
C ILE A 403 2.90 26.31 -22.64
N ASN A 404 3.75 25.28 -22.71
CA ASN A 404 4.53 24.94 -23.89
C ASN A 404 4.27 23.49 -24.32
N ASP A 405 3.85 23.31 -25.56
CA ASP A 405 3.75 22.00 -26.24
C ASP A 405 4.95 21.85 -27.17
N ASP A 406 5.76 20.81 -26.95
CA ASP A 406 6.96 20.53 -27.75
C ASP A 406 6.73 19.53 -28.89
N GLY A 407 5.50 19.06 -29.07
CA GLY A 407 5.11 18.04 -30.04
C GLY A 407 5.22 16.60 -29.52
N SER A 408 5.63 16.40 -28.26
CA SER A 408 5.56 15.12 -27.53
C SER A 408 4.75 15.27 -26.24
N ASP A 409 5.03 16.31 -25.46
CA ASP A 409 4.42 16.57 -24.16
C ASP A 409 3.96 18.04 -24.06
N THR A 410 3.00 18.30 -23.17
CA THR A 410 2.61 19.67 -22.80
C THR A 410 3.12 19.98 -21.40
N THR A 411 3.99 20.98 -21.27
CA THR A 411 4.53 21.42 -19.98
C THR A 411 3.84 22.70 -19.52
N ILE A 412 3.35 22.71 -18.29
CA ILE A 412 2.79 23.86 -17.59
C ILE A 412 3.84 24.33 -16.58
N THR A 413 4.41 25.51 -16.79
CA THR A 413 5.40 26.12 -15.90
C THR A 413 4.72 27.14 -15.00
N VAL A 414 4.98 27.03 -13.70
CA VAL A 414 4.51 27.95 -12.68
C VAL A 414 5.73 28.66 -12.09
N GLU A 415 5.91 29.94 -12.44
CA GLU A 415 7.14 30.67 -12.11
C GLU A 415 7.44 30.66 -10.60
N GLY A 416 8.63 30.17 -10.25
CA GLY A 416 9.08 30.08 -8.86
C GLY A 416 8.56 28.88 -8.07
N HIS A 417 7.65 28.07 -8.62
CA HIS A 417 7.00 26.96 -7.90
C HIS A 417 7.33 25.58 -8.46
N GLY A 418 7.34 25.43 -9.78
CA GLY A 418 7.61 24.13 -10.41
C GLY A 418 7.06 23.99 -11.83
N THR A 419 7.09 22.77 -12.35
CA THR A 419 6.50 22.40 -13.64
C THR A 419 5.63 21.16 -13.51
N VAL A 420 4.49 21.15 -14.20
CA VAL A 420 3.64 19.97 -14.40
C VAL A 420 3.70 19.58 -15.86
N THR A 421 4.15 18.35 -16.15
CA THR A 421 4.23 17.81 -17.50
C THR A 421 3.07 16.86 -17.76
N LEU A 422 2.25 17.16 -18.76
CA LEU A 422 1.22 16.26 -19.26
C LEU A 422 1.85 15.37 -20.33
N VAL A 423 2.16 14.14 -19.95
CA VAL A 423 2.96 13.21 -20.76
C VAL A 423 2.15 12.66 -21.94
N GLY A 424 2.74 12.68 -23.14
CA GLY A 424 2.12 12.21 -24.38
C GLY A 424 0.95 13.07 -24.87
N LEU A 425 0.66 14.17 -24.17
CA LEU A 425 -0.48 15.01 -24.44
C LEU A 425 -0.05 16.22 -25.27
N THR A 426 -0.41 16.22 -26.56
CA THR A 426 -0.04 17.28 -27.52
C THR A 426 -1.27 17.86 -28.19
N SER A 427 -1.16 19.11 -28.63
CA SER A 427 -2.23 19.86 -29.30
C SER A 427 -3.53 19.92 -28.51
N VAL A 428 -3.46 19.76 -27.18
CA VAL A 428 -4.62 19.82 -26.31
C VAL A 428 -5.00 21.27 -26.07
N ASN A 429 -6.28 21.54 -26.23
CA ASN A 429 -6.85 22.85 -25.97
C ASN A 429 -7.13 22.98 -24.47
N LEU A 430 -6.06 23.16 -23.69
CA LEU A 430 -6.18 23.52 -22.28
C LEU A 430 -6.80 24.91 -22.14
N ALA A 431 -7.77 25.02 -21.23
CA ALA A 431 -8.46 26.26 -20.91
C ALA A 431 -8.70 26.36 -19.41
N ALA A 432 -9.09 27.54 -18.93
CA ALA A 432 -9.32 27.80 -17.50
C ALA A 432 -10.29 26.81 -16.82
N GLU A 433 -11.19 26.15 -17.56
CA GLU A 433 -12.11 25.14 -17.01
C GLU A 433 -11.44 23.82 -16.59
N ASN A 434 -10.24 23.55 -17.10
CA ASN A 434 -9.39 22.41 -16.72
C ASN A 434 -8.63 22.66 -15.42
N PHE A 435 -8.71 23.87 -14.87
CA PHE A 435 -7.94 24.29 -13.71
C PHE A 435 -8.84 24.69 -12.55
N ILE A 436 -8.32 24.50 -11.35
CA ILE A 436 -8.84 25.08 -10.11
C ILE A 436 -7.70 25.92 -9.53
N PHE A 437 -7.96 27.19 -9.28
CA PHE A 437 -7.00 28.09 -8.62
C PHE A 437 -7.47 28.34 -7.19
N SER A 438 -6.60 28.06 -6.22
CA SER A 438 -6.83 28.31 -4.80
C SER A 438 -5.67 29.13 -4.24
N SER A 439 -6.00 30.23 -3.54
CA SER A 439 -5.02 31.21 -3.03
C SER A 439 -4.56 30.92 -1.61
#